data_AF-A0A6A5APZ6-F1
#
_entry.id   AF-A0A6A5APZ6-F1
#
_cell.length_a   1.000
_cell.length_b   1.000
_cell.length_c   1.000
_cell.angle_alpha   90.00
_cell.angle_beta   90.00
_cell.angle_gamma   90.00
#
_symmetry.space_group_name_H-M   'P 1'
#
loop_
_entity.id
_entity.type
_entity.pdbx_description
1 polymer ?
#
loop_
_entity_poly.entity_id
_entity_poly.type
_entity_poly.pdbx_seq_one_letter_code
_entity_poly.pdbx_strand_id
1 'polypeptide(L)'
;GTITPAGGGDVYSYAEDDMVRDPNLAAHLRHFGIKVDELTKTEKTINELTVELNKNWDFDSIMEEGKDLEPISGPGYIGLVNLGNSCYVNSVLQLLVTLPEVQERYLRGPLRSSSTPATDVSTQFAKLVKALHSERYVAEELRPLMLRSVVGKDHADFSSNRQQDAMEYLQHLLSVLDAAEAEDTSTSPLFAFTMEDRLECLTSQQVRYVCRRENVLQLGIPLDAATNADQVQEFKRQKLETDKAMVPDVPFDACLHEAFSPELFDGFYSSALGRKGPASKTSRFNTFPQYLLVQMQRYYVSEDWTPKKMDVSVVVPETLDLTPFRSTGKPAHEVLLPDDTTISTPAQPDAALVAELVAMG
;
A
#
# COMPACT_ATOMS: atom_id res chain seq x y z
N GLY A 1 -13.22 -21.03 19.62
CA GLY A 1 -13.29 -20.11 20.78
C GLY A 1 -12.57 -20.67 21.99
N THR A 2 -13.19 -21.54 22.77
CA THR A 2 -12.60 -22.16 23.99
C THR A 2 -12.99 -23.64 24.17
N ILE A 3 -13.87 -24.17 23.31
CA ILE A 3 -14.37 -25.54 23.33
C ILE A 3 -13.28 -26.49 22.84
N THR A 4 -13.07 -27.58 23.58
CA THR A 4 -12.01 -28.57 23.38
C THR A 4 -12.60 -29.94 23.01
N PRO A 5 -11.83 -30.81 22.32
CA PRO A 5 -12.27 -32.14 21.92
C PRO A 5 -12.56 -33.08 23.10
N ALA A 6 -12.02 -32.76 24.28
CA ALA A 6 -12.25 -33.50 25.52
C ALA A 6 -13.60 -33.17 26.18
N GLY A 7 -14.48 -32.41 25.52
CA GLY A 7 -15.79 -32.01 26.06
C GLY A 7 -15.74 -30.81 27.02
N GLY A 8 -14.57 -30.17 27.18
CA GLY A 8 -14.40 -28.99 28.02
C GLY A 8 -14.51 -27.69 27.21
N GLY A 9 -14.91 -26.60 27.83
CA GLY A 9 -14.89 -25.26 27.26
C GLY A 9 -15.15 -24.22 28.33
N ASP A 10 -14.76 -22.98 28.07
CA ASP A 10 -15.02 -21.87 28.98
C ASP A 10 -16.51 -21.53 28.91
N VAL A 11 -17.24 -21.78 30.01
CA VAL A 11 -18.66 -21.49 30.15
C VAL A 11 -18.83 -20.38 31.18
N TYR A 12 -19.53 -19.31 30.81
CA TYR A 12 -19.86 -18.21 31.71
C TYR A 12 -21.32 -18.32 32.13
N SER A 13 -21.60 -18.28 33.44
CA SER A 13 -22.96 -18.22 33.96
C SER A 13 -23.32 -16.78 34.30
N TYR A 14 -24.20 -16.15 33.52
CA TYR A 14 -24.69 -14.80 33.82
C TYR A 14 -25.47 -14.70 35.14
N ALA A 15 -26.03 -15.80 35.63
CA ALA A 15 -26.76 -15.81 36.90
C ALA A 15 -25.82 -15.84 38.11
N GLU A 16 -24.63 -16.43 37.94
CA GLU A 16 -23.60 -16.53 38.98
C GLU A 16 -22.49 -15.48 38.81
N ASP A 17 -22.50 -14.77 37.67
CA ASP A 17 -21.52 -13.79 37.23
C ASP A 17 -20.06 -14.31 37.32
N ASP A 18 -19.88 -15.60 36.99
CA ASP A 18 -18.60 -16.29 37.11
C ASP A 18 -18.43 -17.39 36.04
N MET A 19 -17.19 -17.83 35.87
CA MET A 19 -16.79 -18.97 35.04
C MET A 19 -17.19 -20.28 35.74
N VAL A 20 -18.04 -21.07 35.08
CA VAL A 20 -18.57 -22.32 35.61
C VAL A 20 -18.13 -23.51 34.77
N ARG A 21 -18.19 -24.71 35.36
CA ARG A 21 -18.01 -25.96 34.63
C ARG A 21 -19.37 -26.55 34.28
N ASP A 22 -19.62 -26.79 33.00
CA ASP A 22 -20.80 -27.50 32.53
C ASP A 22 -20.46 -28.98 32.26
N PRO A 23 -20.92 -29.94 33.10
CA PRO A 23 -20.67 -31.37 32.89
C PRO A 23 -21.34 -31.93 31.64
N ASN A 24 -22.37 -31.26 31.12
CA ASN A 24 -23.17 -31.68 29.97
C ASN A 24 -22.92 -30.83 28.73
N LEU A 25 -21.83 -30.05 28.71
CA LEU A 25 -21.51 -29.11 27.63
C LEU A 25 -21.59 -29.75 26.24
N ALA A 26 -21.07 -30.97 26.10
CA ALA A 26 -21.12 -31.71 24.84
C ALA A 26 -22.55 -32.01 24.36
N ALA A 27 -23.50 -32.27 25.26
CA ALA A 27 -24.90 -32.49 24.92
C ALA A 27 -25.60 -31.17 24.54
N HIS A 28 -25.33 -30.09 25.27
CA HIS A 28 -25.84 -28.76 24.94
C HIS A 28 -25.33 -28.26 23.58
N LEU A 29 -24.05 -28.47 23.27
CA LEU A 29 -23.47 -28.11 21.99
C LEU A 29 -24.08 -28.91 20.83
N ARG A 30 -24.34 -30.21 21.02
CA ARG A 30 -25.03 -31.04 20.01
C ARG A 30 -26.44 -30.56 19.69
N HIS A 31 -27.16 -29.95 20.63
CA HIS A 31 -28.48 -29.36 20.36
C HIS A 31 -28.43 -28.29 19.27
N PHE A 32 -27.34 -27.53 19.21
CA PHE A 32 -27.10 -26.49 18.20
C PHE A 32 -26.37 -27.02 16.96
N GLY A 33 -26.24 -28.35 16.81
CA GLY A 33 -25.56 -28.98 15.68
C GLY A 33 -24.03 -29.01 15.79
N ILE A 34 -23.45 -28.69 16.95
CA ILE A 34 -22.00 -28.67 17.16
C ILE A 34 -21.56 -30.03 17.70
N LYS A 35 -20.92 -30.85 16.85
CA LYS A 35 -20.44 -32.19 17.19
C LYS A 35 -19.02 -32.16 17.77
N VAL A 36 -18.89 -32.29 19.08
CA VAL A 36 -17.61 -32.19 19.79
C VAL A 36 -16.61 -33.31 19.44
N ASP A 37 -17.10 -34.49 19.07
CA ASP A 37 -16.25 -35.67 18.77
C ASP A 37 -15.58 -35.62 17.38
N GLU A 38 -16.07 -34.76 16.49
CA GLU A 38 -15.49 -34.49 15.16
C GLU A 38 -14.57 -33.25 15.18
N LEU A 39 -14.48 -32.54 16.33
CA LEU A 39 -13.57 -31.41 16.50
C LEU A 39 -12.15 -31.93 16.80
N THR A 40 -11.39 -32.29 15.77
CA THR A 40 -9.93 -32.13 15.84
C THR A 40 -9.62 -30.65 16.05
N LYS A 41 -8.58 -30.29 16.82
CA LYS A 41 -8.17 -28.89 17.03
C LYS A 41 -7.70 -28.29 15.70
N THR A 42 -8.64 -27.88 14.85
CA THR A 42 -8.42 -27.37 13.48
C THR A 42 -8.57 -25.86 13.40
N GLU A 43 -9.18 -25.21 14.39
CA GLU A 43 -9.26 -23.75 14.43
C GLU A 43 -8.17 -23.16 15.30
N LYS A 44 -7.09 -22.77 14.62
CA LYS A 44 -6.27 -21.62 14.96
C LYS A 44 -7.21 -20.42 15.20
N THR A 45 -6.96 -19.55 16.17
CA THR A 45 -7.68 -18.26 16.25
C THR A 45 -7.61 -17.53 14.91
N ILE A 46 -8.53 -16.62 14.55
CA ILE A 46 -8.39 -15.82 13.30
C ILE A 46 -6.98 -15.24 13.18
N ASN A 47 -6.38 -14.81 14.30
CA ASN A 47 -5.00 -14.36 14.35
C ASN A 47 -3.97 -15.47 14.11
N GLU A 48 -4.11 -16.67 14.69
CA GLU A 48 -3.22 -17.80 14.41
C GLU A 48 -3.43 -18.37 12.99
N LEU A 49 -4.66 -18.40 12.48
CA LEU A 49 -5.00 -18.78 11.11
C LEU A 49 -4.40 -17.76 10.15
N THR A 50 -4.52 -16.46 10.45
CA THR A 50 -3.87 -15.38 9.72
C THR A 50 -2.34 -15.47 9.83
N VAL A 51 -1.78 -15.79 10.99
CA VAL A 51 -0.34 -15.97 11.18
C VAL A 51 0.16 -17.20 10.44
N GLU A 52 -0.59 -18.29 10.38
CA GLU A 52 -0.23 -19.50 9.64
C GLU A 52 -0.57 -19.42 8.15
N LEU A 53 -1.59 -18.68 7.72
CA LEU A 53 -1.80 -18.28 6.33
C LEU A 53 -0.66 -17.36 5.89
N ASN A 54 -0.28 -16.38 6.71
CA ASN A 54 0.88 -15.54 6.43
C ASN A 54 2.19 -16.34 6.45
N LYS A 55 2.36 -17.32 7.36
CA LYS A 55 3.56 -18.16 7.46
C LYS A 55 3.65 -19.26 6.41
N ASN A 56 2.52 -19.79 5.92
CA ASN A 56 2.51 -20.96 5.05
C ASN A 56 2.01 -20.62 3.63
N TRP A 57 0.97 -19.80 3.45
CA TRP A 57 0.44 -19.50 2.11
C TRP A 57 1.26 -18.47 1.33
N ASP A 58 1.77 -17.42 1.98
CA ASP A 58 2.59 -16.41 1.27
C ASP A 58 4.08 -16.80 1.22
N PHE A 59 4.62 -17.44 2.28
CA PHE A 59 6.03 -17.86 2.27
C PHE A 59 6.32 -19.04 1.35
N ASP A 60 5.42 -20.00 1.12
CA ASP A 60 5.72 -21.08 0.17
C ASP A 60 5.95 -20.51 -1.25
N SER A 61 5.21 -19.46 -1.63
CA SER A 61 5.43 -18.73 -2.89
C SER A 61 6.69 -17.85 -2.90
N ILE A 62 7.04 -17.24 -1.77
CA ILE A 62 8.20 -16.33 -1.62
C ILE A 62 9.51 -17.10 -1.40
N MET A 63 9.47 -18.25 -0.73
CA MET A 63 10.60 -19.13 -0.44
C MET A 63 10.91 -20.10 -1.58
N GLU A 64 10.36 -19.84 -2.78
CA GLU A 64 10.57 -20.66 -3.97
C GLU A 64 10.32 -22.16 -3.68
N GLU A 65 9.08 -22.50 -3.31
CA GLU A 65 8.61 -23.84 -2.91
C GLU A 65 9.40 -24.99 -3.58
N GLY A 66 10.11 -25.78 -2.76
CA GLY A 66 10.93 -26.91 -3.22
C GLY A 66 12.40 -26.60 -3.47
N LYS A 67 12.85 -25.36 -3.23
CA LYS A 67 14.27 -25.02 -3.19
C LYS A 67 14.79 -24.98 -1.75
N ASP A 68 15.89 -25.69 -1.50
CA ASP A 68 16.65 -25.55 -0.26
C ASP A 68 17.36 -24.19 -0.26
N LEU A 69 16.74 -23.18 0.36
CA LEU A 69 17.36 -21.87 0.52
C LEU A 69 18.46 -21.92 1.57
N GLU A 70 19.64 -21.40 1.24
CA GLU A 70 20.74 -21.29 2.20
C GLU A 70 20.42 -20.21 3.24
N PRO A 71 20.41 -20.53 4.55
CA PRO A 71 20.18 -19.54 5.57
C PRO A 71 21.34 -18.54 5.61
N ILE A 72 21.02 -17.26 5.43
CA ILE A 72 21.98 -16.16 5.54
C ILE A 72 21.89 -15.56 6.94
N SER A 73 23.04 -15.29 7.55
CA SER A 73 23.15 -14.63 8.84
C SER A 73 24.32 -13.66 8.85
N GLY A 74 24.15 -12.50 9.48
CA GLY A 74 25.22 -11.51 9.64
C GLY A 74 24.67 -10.10 9.80
N PRO A 75 25.53 -9.10 10.02
CA PRO A 75 25.14 -7.69 9.99
C PRO A 75 24.41 -7.34 8.69
N GLY A 76 23.22 -6.74 8.79
CA GLY A 76 22.34 -6.45 7.65
C GLY A 76 21.44 -7.61 7.22
N TYR A 77 21.66 -8.82 7.76
CA TYR A 77 20.89 -10.04 7.47
C TYR A 77 20.25 -10.60 8.74
N ILE A 78 19.55 -9.74 9.49
CA ILE A 78 18.88 -10.09 10.75
C ILE A 78 17.37 -9.94 10.57
N GLY A 79 16.62 -11.00 10.87
CA GLY A 79 15.16 -11.00 10.81
C GLY A 79 14.50 -10.20 11.94
N LEU A 80 13.29 -9.68 11.67
CA LEU A 80 12.46 -9.04 12.68
C LEU A 80 11.33 -9.98 13.10
N VAL A 81 11.16 -10.15 14.41
CA VAL A 81 10.08 -10.99 14.95
C VAL A 81 8.73 -10.32 14.72
N ASN A 82 7.73 -11.11 14.31
CA ASN A 82 6.36 -10.64 14.18
C ASN A 82 5.74 -10.42 15.57
N LEU A 83 5.20 -9.21 15.81
CA LEU A 83 4.64 -8.75 17.08
C LEU A 83 3.10 -8.82 17.08
N GLY A 84 2.52 -9.73 16.28
CA GLY A 84 1.09 -9.83 16.02
C GLY A 84 0.68 -8.92 14.86
N ASN A 85 0.38 -9.51 13.70
CA ASN A 85 0.02 -8.82 12.46
C ASN A 85 1.00 -7.73 12.02
N SER A 86 2.28 -7.81 12.41
CA SER A 86 3.28 -6.75 12.14
C SER A 86 4.19 -7.03 10.93
N CYS A 87 3.79 -7.94 10.04
CA CYS A 87 4.59 -8.29 8.84
C CYS A 87 4.78 -7.10 7.89
N TYR A 88 3.75 -6.26 7.72
CA TYR A 88 3.83 -5.04 6.92
C TYR A 88 4.87 -4.07 7.50
N VAL A 89 4.92 -3.92 8.83
CA VAL A 89 5.93 -3.13 9.54
C VAL A 89 7.32 -3.67 9.28
N ASN A 90 7.51 -4.98 9.49
CA ASN A 90 8.82 -5.61 9.34
C ASN A 90 9.35 -5.46 7.90
N SER A 91 8.49 -5.64 6.89
CA SER A 91 8.86 -5.52 5.47
C SER A 91 9.30 -4.10 5.11
N VAL A 92 8.53 -3.10 5.55
CA VAL A 92 8.85 -1.68 5.33
C VAL A 92 10.13 -1.27 6.05
N LEU A 93 10.33 -1.72 7.28
CA LEU A 93 11.56 -1.43 8.02
C LEU A 93 12.78 -2.04 7.32
N GLN A 94 12.72 -3.31 6.90
CA GLN A 94 13.81 -3.96 6.17
C GLN A 94 14.14 -3.24 4.85
N LEU A 95 13.13 -2.74 4.12
CA LEU A 95 13.32 -1.92 2.93
C LEU A 95 14.14 -0.66 3.24
N LEU A 96 13.69 0.14 4.22
CA LEU A 96 14.30 1.43 4.52
C LEU A 96 15.73 1.31 5.09
N VAL A 97 15.99 0.35 5.98
CA VAL A 97 17.32 0.19 6.59
C VAL A 97 18.37 -0.35 5.62
N THR A 98 17.96 -0.89 4.47
CA THR A 98 18.85 -1.36 3.42
C THR A 98 19.40 -0.19 2.57
N LEU A 99 18.75 0.97 2.61
CA LEU A 99 19.17 2.13 1.84
C LEU A 99 20.50 2.70 2.38
N PRO A 100 21.53 2.86 1.53
CA PRO A 100 22.82 3.43 1.91
C PRO A 100 22.71 4.79 2.61
N GLU A 101 21.79 5.66 2.17
CA GLU A 101 21.58 6.99 2.74
C GLU A 101 21.05 6.92 4.17
N VAL A 102 20.15 5.97 4.44
CA VAL A 102 19.61 5.70 5.77
C VAL A 102 20.71 5.10 6.67
N GLN A 103 21.49 4.15 6.14
CA GLN A 103 22.62 3.57 6.88
C GLN A 103 23.66 4.62 7.25
N GLU A 104 24.10 5.45 6.30
CA GLU A 104 25.09 6.50 6.54
C GLU A 104 24.62 7.44 7.66
N ARG A 105 23.37 7.89 7.57
CA ARG A 105 22.76 8.81 8.54
C ARG A 105 22.70 8.22 9.94
N TYR A 106 22.16 7.01 10.07
CA TYR A 106 21.83 6.45 11.38
C TYR A 106 22.95 5.60 12.01
N LEU A 107 23.90 5.11 11.21
CA LEU A 107 25.08 4.40 11.73
C LEU A 107 26.25 5.33 12.02
N ARG A 108 26.56 6.26 11.11
CA ARG A 108 27.76 7.12 11.19
C ARG A 108 27.46 8.55 11.64
N GLY A 109 26.25 9.04 11.40
CA GLY A 109 25.84 10.40 11.78
C GLY A 109 25.72 10.60 13.30
N PRO A 110 25.87 11.86 13.78
CA PRO A 110 25.63 12.18 15.18
C PRO A 110 24.13 12.00 15.49
N LEU A 111 23.82 11.11 16.43
CA LEU A 111 22.44 11.02 16.94
C LEU A 111 22.14 12.26 17.78
N ARG A 112 21.05 12.95 17.45
CA ARG A 112 20.56 14.06 18.27
C ARG A 112 20.25 13.52 19.66
N SER A 113 20.82 14.13 20.70
CA SER A 113 20.52 13.76 22.07
C SER A 113 19.08 14.16 22.39
N SER A 114 18.21 13.17 22.62
CA SER A 114 16.84 13.39 23.06
C SER A 114 16.75 13.35 24.59
N SER A 115 15.97 14.27 25.18
CA SER A 115 15.64 14.23 26.60
C SER A 115 14.64 13.12 26.94
N THR A 116 13.93 12.60 25.94
CA THR A 116 12.97 11.49 26.06
C THR A 116 13.25 10.38 25.03
N PRO A 117 14.40 9.68 25.10
CA PRO A 117 14.82 8.70 24.09
C PRO A 117 13.77 7.62 23.77
N ALA A 118 13.00 7.21 24.78
CA ALA A 118 11.98 6.17 24.64
C ALA A 118 10.82 6.55 23.70
N THR A 119 10.51 7.85 23.60
CA THR A 119 9.40 8.38 22.79
C THR A 119 9.89 9.13 21.54
N ASP A 120 11.21 9.16 21.33
CA ASP A 120 11.83 9.89 20.24
C ASP A 120 11.97 8.99 19.01
N VAL A 121 11.27 9.35 17.93
CA VAL A 121 11.22 8.57 16.68
C VAL A 121 12.63 8.34 16.13
N SER A 122 13.41 9.42 15.97
CA SER A 122 14.74 9.36 15.37
C SER A 122 15.68 8.46 16.18
N THR A 123 15.61 8.55 17.51
CA THR A 123 16.39 7.69 18.42
C THR A 123 15.97 6.23 18.35
N GLN A 124 14.66 5.93 18.34
CA GLN A 124 14.18 4.55 18.24
C GLN A 124 14.48 3.94 16.87
N PHE A 125 14.41 4.72 15.80
CA PHE A 125 14.75 4.28 14.45
C PHE A 125 16.27 4.04 14.33
N ALA A 126 17.09 4.97 14.83
CA ALA A 126 18.54 4.79 14.91
C ALA A 126 18.95 3.54 15.69
N LYS A 127 18.29 3.29 16.83
CA LYS A 127 18.50 2.09 17.64
C LYS A 127 18.25 0.82 16.82
N LEU A 128 17.17 0.80 16.03
CA LEU A 128 16.86 -0.33 15.15
C LEU A 128 17.92 -0.51 14.07
N VAL A 129 18.27 0.56 13.34
CA VAL A 129 19.28 0.51 12.26
C VAL A 129 20.60 -0.02 12.79
N LYS A 130 21.06 0.47 13.95
CA LYS A 130 22.30 0.00 14.61
C LYS A 130 22.21 -1.46 15.05
N ALA A 131 21.07 -1.90 15.56
CA ALA A 131 20.89 -3.29 15.96
C ALA A 131 20.94 -4.24 14.77
N LEU A 132 20.29 -3.90 13.65
CA LEU A 132 20.28 -4.70 12.43
C LEU A 132 21.65 -4.83 11.76
N HIS A 133 22.53 -3.85 11.94
CA HIS A 133 23.90 -3.84 11.39
C HIS A 133 24.98 -4.18 12.41
N SER A 134 24.62 -4.73 13.57
CA SER A 134 25.57 -5.11 14.62
C SER A 134 25.73 -6.62 14.70
N GLU A 135 26.97 -7.09 14.85
CA GLU A 135 27.28 -8.50 15.11
C GLU A 135 26.63 -9.03 16.40
N ARG A 136 26.36 -8.14 17.36
CA ARG A 136 25.79 -8.50 18.66
C ARG A 136 24.44 -9.20 18.55
N TYR A 137 23.61 -8.78 17.60
CA TYR A 137 22.22 -9.20 17.51
C TYR A 137 21.97 -10.28 16.45
N VAL A 138 23.02 -10.79 15.80
CA VAL A 138 22.89 -11.80 14.72
C VAL A 138 22.24 -13.09 15.20
N ALA A 139 22.50 -13.48 16.46
CA ALA A 139 21.89 -14.65 17.08
C ALA A 139 20.62 -14.32 17.89
N GLU A 140 20.16 -13.06 17.87
CA GLU A 140 19.03 -12.60 18.67
C GLU A 140 17.78 -12.37 17.82
N GLU A 141 16.63 -12.59 18.46
CA GLU A 141 15.32 -12.26 17.92
C GLU A 141 15.00 -10.76 18.12
N LEU A 142 15.23 -9.93 17.09
CA LEU A 142 14.98 -8.49 17.19
C LEU A 142 13.47 -8.15 17.19
N ARG A 143 13.06 -7.39 18.21
CA ARG A 143 11.66 -6.99 18.47
C ARG A 143 11.55 -5.45 18.58
N PRO A 144 11.13 -4.74 17.52
CA PRO A 144 11.08 -3.27 17.50
C PRO A 144 9.85 -2.68 18.23
N LEU A 145 9.56 -3.14 19.46
CA LEU A 145 8.35 -2.76 20.22
C LEU A 145 8.22 -1.25 20.44
N MET A 146 9.31 -0.60 20.86
CA MET A 146 9.32 0.83 21.16
C MET A 146 9.12 1.67 19.88
N LEU A 147 9.82 1.32 18.80
CA LEU A 147 9.66 2.00 17.51
C LEU A 147 8.22 1.88 17.02
N ARG A 148 7.65 0.66 17.05
CA ARG A 148 6.25 0.43 16.67
C ARG A 148 5.30 1.29 17.49
N SER A 149 5.50 1.35 18.81
CA SER A 149 4.64 2.15 19.70
C SER A 149 4.73 3.64 19.41
N VAL A 150 5.92 4.18 19.11
CA VAL A 150 6.10 5.61 18.87
C VAL A 150 5.59 6.00 17.48
N VAL A 151 5.86 5.20 16.45
CA VAL A 151 5.37 5.45 15.09
C VAL A 151 3.85 5.32 15.01
N GLY A 152 3.26 4.33 15.69
CA GLY A 152 1.81 4.14 15.70
C GLY A 152 1.05 5.05 16.66
N LYS A 153 1.75 5.89 17.44
CA LYS A 153 1.13 6.74 18.46
C LYS A 153 0.12 7.69 17.81
N ASP A 154 -1.09 7.73 18.37
CA ASP A 154 -2.19 8.59 17.91
C ASP A 154 -2.69 8.32 16.46
N HIS A 155 -2.24 7.24 15.81
CA HIS A 155 -2.75 6.80 14.51
C HIS A 155 -3.83 5.73 14.69
N ALA A 156 -5.02 5.93 14.10
CA ALA A 156 -6.17 5.03 14.26
C ALA A 156 -5.83 3.57 13.91
N ASP A 157 -5.14 3.36 12.79
CA ASP A 157 -4.80 2.04 12.30
C ASP A 157 -3.53 1.44 12.91
N PHE A 158 -2.43 2.20 12.95
CA PHE A 158 -1.11 1.70 13.37
C PHE A 158 -0.91 1.65 14.90
N SER A 159 -1.82 2.25 15.68
CA SER A 159 -1.88 2.01 17.14
C SER A 159 -2.47 0.64 17.50
N SER A 160 -3.14 -0.02 16.54
CA SER A 160 -3.79 -1.30 16.74
C SER A 160 -2.88 -2.50 16.43
N ASN A 161 -3.36 -3.71 16.76
CA ASN A 161 -2.76 -4.99 16.38
C ASN A 161 -3.43 -5.62 15.14
N ARG A 162 -4.12 -4.82 14.32
CA ARG A 162 -4.78 -5.31 13.09
C ARG A 162 -3.77 -5.43 11.94
N GLN A 163 -4.10 -6.25 10.95
CA GLN A 163 -3.38 -6.23 9.67
C GLN A 163 -3.65 -4.90 8.98
N GLN A 164 -2.63 -4.36 8.30
CA GLN A 164 -2.70 -3.09 7.59
C GLN A 164 -1.93 -3.18 6.28
N ASP A 165 -2.16 -2.19 5.40
CA ASP A 165 -1.46 -2.07 4.13
C ASP A 165 -0.01 -1.58 4.32
N ALA A 166 0.93 -2.21 3.59
CA ALA A 166 2.35 -1.89 3.71
C ALA A 166 2.71 -0.55 3.06
N MET A 167 2.03 -0.16 1.97
CA MET A 167 2.28 1.14 1.33
C MET A 167 1.77 2.27 2.21
N GLU A 168 0.58 2.13 2.80
CA GLU A 168 0.03 3.09 3.76
C GLU A 168 0.97 3.27 4.97
N TYR A 169 1.48 2.16 5.52
CA TYR A 169 2.45 2.24 6.62
C TYR A 169 3.77 2.89 6.19
N LEU A 170 4.27 2.61 4.98
CA LEU A 170 5.48 3.26 4.45
C LEU A 170 5.27 4.78 4.33
N GLN A 171 4.15 5.23 3.77
CA GLN A 171 3.82 6.66 3.66
C GLN A 171 3.74 7.32 5.05
N HIS A 172 3.07 6.67 6.01
CA HIS A 172 2.98 7.16 7.38
C HIS A 172 4.37 7.24 8.04
N LEU A 173 5.18 6.18 7.91
CA LEU A 173 6.53 6.16 8.47
C LEU A 173 7.43 7.24 7.85
N LEU A 174 7.37 7.45 6.54
CA LEU A 174 8.10 8.53 5.88
C LEU A 174 7.68 9.91 6.39
N SER A 175 6.38 10.15 6.59
CA SER A 175 5.87 11.40 7.19
C SER A 175 6.38 11.61 8.62
N VAL A 176 6.33 10.55 9.45
CA VAL A 176 6.82 10.58 10.83
C VAL A 176 8.34 10.79 10.91
N LEU A 177 9.10 10.20 9.98
CA LEU A 177 10.54 10.40 9.87
C LEU A 177 10.86 11.82 9.38
N ASP A 178 10.16 12.33 8.37
CA ASP A 178 10.37 13.69 7.83
C ASP A 178 10.17 14.76 8.93
N ALA A 179 9.19 14.56 9.81
CA ALA A 179 8.96 15.44 10.96
C ALA A 179 10.06 15.34 12.05
N ALA A 180 10.79 14.22 12.12
CA ALA A 180 11.81 13.95 13.13
C ALA A 180 13.24 14.23 12.64
N GLU A 181 13.47 14.13 11.34
CA GLU A 181 14.73 14.38 10.66
C GLU A 181 14.95 15.89 10.41
N ALA A 182 16.19 16.29 10.15
CA ALA A 182 16.47 17.65 9.68
C ALA A 182 16.25 17.72 8.15
N GLU A 183 15.82 18.87 7.63
CA GLU A 183 15.47 19.05 6.21
C GLU A 183 16.60 18.62 5.26
N ASP A 184 17.85 18.96 5.57
CA ASP A 184 19.04 18.62 4.75
C ASP A 184 19.38 17.12 4.74
N THR A 185 18.77 16.36 5.63
CA THR A 185 18.99 14.92 5.80
C THR A 185 17.65 14.21 6.00
N SER A 186 16.64 14.51 5.18
CA SER A 186 15.38 13.75 5.21
C SER A 186 15.47 12.50 4.33
N THR A 187 14.77 11.43 4.71
CA THR A 187 14.62 10.19 3.93
C THR A 187 13.59 10.36 2.81
N SER A 188 12.54 11.16 3.04
CA SER A 188 11.40 11.31 2.12
C SER A 188 11.78 11.81 0.71
N PRO A 189 12.72 12.75 0.53
CA PRO A 189 13.14 13.20 -0.79
C PRO A 189 13.76 12.11 -1.69
N LEU A 190 14.30 11.03 -1.13
CA LEU A 190 14.91 9.94 -1.90
C LEU A 190 13.93 9.27 -2.87
N PHE A 191 12.65 9.29 -2.52
CA PHE A 191 11.56 8.73 -3.30
C PHE A 191 10.78 9.76 -4.10
N ALA A 192 11.03 11.05 -3.88
CA ALA A 192 10.22 12.12 -4.43
C ALA A 192 10.54 12.38 -5.91
N PHE A 193 9.50 12.48 -6.72
CA PHE A 193 9.56 12.86 -8.12
C PHE A 193 8.39 13.78 -8.49
N THR A 194 8.47 14.37 -9.67
CA THR A 194 7.42 15.22 -10.21
C THR A 194 6.90 14.61 -11.50
N MET A 195 5.59 14.46 -11.59
CA MET A 195 4.87 14.14 -12.81
C MET A 195 4.39 15.42 -13.48
N GLU A 196 4.47 15.48 -14.80
CA GLU A 196 3.86 16.52 -15.61
C GLU A 196 2.66 15.93 -16.34
N ASP A 197 1.49 16.45 -16.04
CA ASP A 197 0.23 16.12 -16.70
C ASP A 197 -0.01 17.15 -17.82
N ARG A 198 -0.02 16.68 -19.07
CA ARG A 198 -0.42 17.45 -20.25
C ARG A 198 -1.91 17.22 -20.50
N LEU A 199 -2.71 18.26 -20.31
CA LEU A 199 -4.13 18.31 -20.61
C LEU A 199 -4.34 18.98 -21.98
N GLU A 200 -5.09 18.36 -22.87
CA GLU A 200 -5.39 18.90 -24.21
C GLU A 200 -6.90 18.95 -24.44
N CYS A 201 -7.42 20.12 -24.81
CA CYS A 201 -8.79 20.22 -25.30
C CYS A 201 -8.85 19.73 -26.74
N LEU A 202 -9.56 18.62 -27.00
CA LEU A 202 -9.60 18.01 -28.33
C LEU A 202 -10.35 18.85 -29.38
N THR A 203 -11.12 19.85 -28.94
CA THR A 203 -11.83 20.76 -29.84
C THR A 203 -10.98 21.96 -30.25
N SER A 204 -10.24 22.57 -29.32
CA SER A 204 -9.41 23.75 -29.61
C SER A 204 -7.95 23.43 -29.89
N GLN A 205 -7.50 22.20 -29.62
CA GLN A 205 -6.10 21.74 -29.67
C GLN A 205 -5.15 22.53 -28.76
N GLN A 206 -5.71 23.27 -27.80
CA GLN A 206 -4.94 24.02 -26.83
C GLN A 206 -4.69 23.18 -25.59
N VAL A 207 -3.54 23.41 -24.95
CA VAL A 207 -3.01 22.55 -23.90
C VAL A 207 -2.76 23.28 -22.58
N ARG A 208 -2.74 22.55 -21.48
CA ARG A 208 -2.36 23.02 -20.14
C ARG A 208 -1.46 21.97 -19.50
N TYR A 209 -0.36 22.41 -18.91
CA TYR A 209 0.60 21.56 -18.22
C TYR A 209 0.48 21.76 -16.72
N VAL A 210 0.38 20.66 -15.97
CA VAL A 210 0.27 20.69 -14.51
C VAL A 210 1.34 19.77 -13.93
N CYS A 211 2.23 20.33 -13.11
CA CYS A 211 3.19 19.52 -12.36
C CYS A 211 2.59 19.09 -11.02
N ARG A 212 2.69 17.80 -10.70
CA ARG A 212 2.29 17.23 -9.42
C ARG A 212 3.47 16.47 -8.81
N ARG A 213 3.68 16.65 -7.50
CA ARG A 213 4.73 15.95 -6.77
C ARG A 213 4.17 14.62 -6.26
N GLU A 214 4.94 13.56 -6.46
CA GLU A 214 4.64 12.20 -6.03
C GLU A 214 5.87 11.55 -5.41
N ASN A 215 5.65 10.43 -4.73
CA ASN A 215 6.72 9.57 -4.22
C ASN A 215 6.45 8.08 -4.48
N VAL A 216 5.32 7.75 -5.11
CA VAL A 216 4.93 6.38 -5.47
C VAL A 216 4.31 6.42 -6.87
N LEU A 217 4.80 5.57 -7.77
CA LEU A 217 4.17 5.30 -9.05
C LEU A 217 3.13 4.20 -8.87
N GLN A 218 1.86 4.55 -9.03
CA GLN A 218 0.77 3.57 -9.00
C GLN A 218 0.50 3.04 -10.42
N LEU A 219 0.53 1.71 -10.57
CA LEU A 219 0.29 1.05 -11.85
C LEU A 219 -0.96 0.18 -11.77
N GLY A 220 -1.92 0.47 -12.64
CA GLY A 220 -3.04 -0.42 -12.93
C GLY A 220 -2.57 -1.69 -13.62
N ILE A 221 -3.39 -2.75 -13.57
CA ILE A 221 -3.07 -4.04 -14.19
C ILE A 221 -4.11 -4.32 -15.28
N PRO A 222 -3.77 -4.10 -16.56
CA PRO A 222 -4.68 -4.36 -17.68
C PRO A 222 -4.81 -5.89 -17.89
N LEU A 223 -5.89 -6.48 -17.38
CA LEU A 223 -6.14 -7.93 -17.48
C LEU A 223 -6.38 -8.41 -18.92
N ASP A 224 -6.80 -7.52 -19.81
CA ASP A 224 -6.96 -7.76 -21.24
C ASP A 224 -5.60 -7.90 -21.96
N ALA A 225 -4.52 -7.40 -21.38
CA ALA A 225 -3.16 -7.60 -21.87
C ALA A 225 -2.53 -8.94 -21.40
N ALA A 226 -3.29 -9.81 -20.73
CA ALA A 226 -2.77 -11.08 -20.24
C ALA A 226 -2.39 -12.03 -21.39
N THR A 227 -1.17 -12.56 -21.35
CA THR A 227 -0.61 -13.41 -22.43
C THR A 227 -1.16 -14.83 -22.45
N ASN A 228 -1.75 -15.28 -21.35
CA ASN A 228 -2.27 -16.64 -21.13
C ASN A 228 -3.79 -16.66 -20.87
N ALA A 229 -4.53 -15.62 -21.28
CA ALA A 229 -5.96 -15.46 -20.99
C ALA A 229 -6.80 -16.68 -21.38
N ASP A 230 -6.61 -17.22 -22.60
CA ASP A 230 -7.34 -18.39 -23.10
C ASP A 230 -7.09 -19.64 -22.24
N GLN A 231 -5.84 -19.83 -21.81
CA GLN A 231 -5.45 -20.96 -20.97
C GLN A 231 -6.13 -20.85 -19.60
N VAL A 232 -6.14 -19.65 -19.01
CA VAL A 232 -6.76 -19.39 -17.70
C VAL A 232 -8.27 -19.61 -17.76
N GLN A 233 -8.92 -19.19 -18.85
CA GLN A 233 -10.35 -19.45 -19.07
C GLN A 233 -10.64 -20.95 -19.19
N GLU A 234 -9.83 -21.67 -19.96
CA GLU A 234 -9.98 -23.13 -20.11
C GLU A 234 -9.79 -23.86 -18.78
N PHE A 235 -8.77 -23.49 -18.00
CA PHE A 235 -8.49 -24.05 -16.68
C PHE A 235 -9.66 -23.83 -15.72
N LYS A 236 -10.22 -22.61 -15.69
CA LYS A 236 -11.43 -22.30 -14.89
C LYS A 236 -12.65 -23.12 -15.33
N ARG A 237 -12.81 -23.34 -16.65
CA ARG A 237 -13.92 -24.14 -17.21
C ARG A 237 -13.82 -25.61 -16.81
N GLN A 238 -12.61 -26.16 -16.82
CA GLN A 238 -12.40 -27.57 -16.51
C GLN A 238 -12.54 -27.88 -15.02
N LYS A 239 -12.69 -26.87 -14.13
CA LYS A 239 -12.78 -27.04 -12.66
C LYS A 239 -11.74 -28.06 -12.16
N LEU A 240 -10.53 -28.04 -12.72
CA LEU A 240 -9.48 -28.89 -12.17
C LEU A 240 -9.22 -28.38 -10.74
N GLU A 241 -9.62 -29.18 -9.77
CA GLU A 241 -9.17 -29.08 -8.39
C GLU A 241 -7.69 -29.52 -8.36
N THR A 242 -6.84 -28.66 -8.91
CA THR A 242 -5.40 -28.73 -8.73
C THR A 242 -5.01 -27.68 -7.69
N ASP A 243 -4.08 -28.03 -6.81
CA ASP A 243 -3.56 -27.13 -5.75
C ASP A 243 -2.93 -25.83 -6.31
N LYS A 244 -2.66 -25.76 -7.63
CA LYS A 244 -2.10 -24.58 -8.29
C LYS A 244 -3.16 -23.89 -9.14
N ALA A 245 -3.67 -22.77 -8.65
CA ALA A 245 -4.52 -21.89 -9.43
C ALA A 245 -3.71 -21.28 -10.59
N MET A 246 -4.19 -21.45 -11.82
CA MET A 246 -3.59 -20.74 -12.96
C MET A 246 -4.15 -19.32 -13.05
N VAL A 247 -3.27 -18.34 -12.90
CA VAL A 247 -3.61 -16.90 -12.88
C VAL A 247 -3.23 -16.22 -14.20
N PRO A 248 -3.91 -15.12 -14.57
CA PRO A 248 -3.51 -14.31 -15.72
C PRO A 248 -2.07 -13.79 -15.55
N ASP A 249 -1.30 -13.79 -16.62
CA ASP A 249 0.07 -13.29 -16.66
C ASP A 249 0.13 -12.03 -17.51
N VAL A 250 0.27 -10.88 -16.84
CA VAL A 250 0.24 -9.55 -17.45
C VAL A 250 1.67 -9.00 -17.50
N PRO A 251 2.19 -8.65 -18.69
CA PRO A 251 3.53 -8.06 -18.82
C PRO A 251 3.63 -6.73 -18.08
N PHE A 252 4.74 -6.51 -17.36
CA PHE A 252 4.97 -5.23 -16.66
C PHE A 252 4.97 -4.02 -17.59
N ASP A 253 5.49 -4.17 -18.82
CA ASP A 253 5.46 -3.12 -19.83
C ASP A 253 4.04 -2.71 -20.22
N ALA A 254 3.08 -3.64 -20.21
CA ALA A 254 1.68 -3.33 -20.47
C ALA A 254 1.10 -2.42 -19.37
N CYS A 255 1.46 -2.68 -18.11
CA CYS A 255 1.06 -1.82 -16.98
C CYS A 255 1.63 -0.39 -17.10
N LEU A 256 2.89 -0.26 -17.56
CA LEU A 256 3.51 1.06 -17.81
C LEU A 256 2.83 1.78 -18.98
N HIS A 257 2.63 1.09 -20.10
CA HIS A 257 2.00 1.67 -21.28
C HIS A 257 0.57 2.14 -21.00
N GLU A 258 -0.20 1.38 -20.23
CA GLU A 258 -1.53 1.77 -19.78
C GLU A 258 -1.48 3.05 -18.93
N ALA A 259 -0.62 3.07 -17.90
CA ALA A 259 -0.47 4.23 -17.00
C ALA A 259 -0.02 5.51 -17.71
N PHE A 260 0.70 5.39 -18.83
CA PHE A 260 1.21 6.50 -19.63
C PHE A 260 0.46 6.71 -20.95
N SER A 261 -0.65 5.99 -21.17
CA SER A 261 -1.52 6.19 -22.33
C SER A 261 -2.33 7.49 -22.19
N PRO A 262 -2.79 8.10 -23.30
CA PRO A 262 -3.71 9.24 -23.23
C PRO A 262 -5.08 8.82 -22.66
N GLU A 263 -5.44 9.36 -21.50
CA GLU A 263 -6.76 9.19 -20.90
C GLU A 263 -7.74 10.19 -21.54
N LEU A 264 -8.81 9.69 -22.16
CA LEU A 264 -9.85 10.51 -22.77
C LEU A 264 -11.01 10.69 -21.79
N PHE A 265 -11.48 11.92 -21.62
CA PHE A 265 -12.61 12.22 -20.74
C PHE A 265 -13.46 13.38 -21.26
N ASP A 266 -14.75 13.33 -20.91
CA ASP A 266 -15.73 14.35 -21.25
C ASP A 266 -15.96 15.34 -20.09
N GLY A 267 -16.58 16.48 -20.41
CA GLY A 267 -16.98 17.46 -19.40
C GLY A 267 -15.85 18.40 -18.95
N PHE A 268 -14.69 18.37 -19.60
CA PHE A 268 -13.60 19.32 -19.36
C PHE A 268 -14.00 20.72 -19.78
N TYR A 269 -13.88 21.69 -18.87
CA TYR A 269 -14.11 23.10 -19.20
C TYR A 269 -12.90 23.69 -19.91
N SER A 270 -13.06 24.07 -21.18
CA SER A 270 -12.02 24.72 -21.98
C SER A 270 -12.15 26.24 -21.90
N SER A 271 -11.18 26.92 -21.29
CA SER A 271 -11.14 28.39 -21.21
C SER A 271 -11.06 29.05 -22.60
N ALA A 272 -10.50 28.36 -23.59
CA ALA A 272 -10.46 28.81 -24.98
C ALA A 272 -11.84 28.83 -25.67
N LEU A 273 -12.73 27.93 -25.27
CA LEU A 273 -14.06 27.77 -25.89
C LEU A 273 -15.20 28.30 -25.01
N GLY A 274 -14.94 28.58 -23.73
CA GLY A 274 -15.95 29.00 -22.76
C GLY A 274 -17.03 27.95 -22.48
N ARG A 275 -16.77 26.67 -22.76
CA ARG A 275 -17.74 25.58 -22.60
C ARG A 275 -17.06 24.27 -22.25
N LYS A 276 -17.85 23.33 -21.73
CA LYS A 276 -17.42 21.95 -21.50
C LYS A 276 -17.32 21.17 -22.82
N GLY A 277 -16.33 20.29 -22.92
CA GLY A 277 -16.11 19.42 -24.07
C GLY A 277 -15.16 18.27 -23.77
N PRO A 278 -14.79 17.49 -24.79
CA PRO A 278 -13.86 16.38 -24.65
C PRO A 278 -12.42 16.88 -24.50
N ALA A 279 -11.65 16.19 -23.67
CA ALA A 279 -10.23 16.43 -23.44
C ALA A 279 -9.45 15.12 -23.35
N SER A 280 -8.13 15.23 -23.49
CA SER A 280 -7.20 14.14 -23.19
C SER A 280 -6.20 14.57 -22.12
N LYS A 281 -5.79 13.62 -21.28
CA LYS A 281 -4.73 13.77 -20.29
C LYS A 281 -3.62 12.79 -20.61
N THR A 282 -2.37 13.25 -20.56
CA THR A 282 -1.20 12.38 -20.67
C THR A 282 -0.21 12.76 -19.59
N SER A 283 0.18 11.81 -18.75
CA SER A 283 1.11 12.02 -17.65
C SER A 283 2.52 11.56 -18.04
N ARG A 284 3.57 12.29 -17.70
CA ARG A 284 4.98 11.92 -17.97
C ARG A 284 5.87 12.30 -16.79
N PHE A 285 7.01 11.63 -16.62
CA PHE A 285 7.99 11.98 -15.60
C PHE A 285 8.67 13.31 -15.93
N ASN A 286 8.49 14.33 -15.10
CA ASN A 286 9.26 15.57 -15.18
C ASN A 286 10.65 15.39 -14.55
N THR A 287 10.71 14.69 -13.42
CA THR A 287 11.94 14.28 -12.74
C THR A 287 11.89 12.78 -12.40
N PHE A 288 13.05 12.17 -12.17
CA PHE A 288 13.15 10.80 -11.67
C PHE A 288 13.71 10.80 -10.25
N PRO A 289 13.18 9.96 -9.34
CA PRO A 289 13.69 9.84 -7.98
C PRO A 289 14.97 8.99 -7.97
N GLN A 290 15.68 8.98 -6.84
CA GLN A 290 16.80 8.07 -6.65
C GLN A 290 16.31 6.62 -6.47
N TYR A 291 15.22 6.44 -5.72
CA TYR A 291 14.53 5.17 -5.56
C TYR A 291 13.07 5.34 -5.99
N LEU A 292 12.63 4.58 -6.99
CA LEU A 292 11.25 4.61 -7.45
C LEU A 292 10.42 3.57 -6.70
N LEU A 293 9.48 4.02 -5.87
CA LEU A 293 8.45 3.13 -5.31
C LEU A 293 7.39 2.86 -6.39
N VAL A 294 7.13 1.58 -6.66
CA VAL A 294 6.09 1.15 -7.59
C VAL A 294 5.03 0.36 -6.83
N GLN A 295 3.78 0.81 -6.90
CA GLN A 295 2.64 0.11 -6.30
C GLN A 295 1.78 -0.49 -7.42
N MET A 296 1.71 -1.82 -7.46
CA MET A 296 0.77 -2.52 -8.34
C MET A 296 -0.63 -2.50 -7.71
N GLN A 297 -1.61 -1.90 -8.38
CA GLN A 297 -2.99 -1.80 -7.90
C GLN A 297 -3.74 -3.13 -8.05
N ARG A 298 -3.39 -4.09 -7.21
CA ARG A 298 -3.88 -5.49 -7.22
C ARG A 298 -5.23 -5.65 -6.52
N TYR A 299 -6.12 -4.67 -6.62
CA TYR A 299 -7.43 -4.72 -5.99
C TYR A 299 -8.49 -4.11 -6.89
N TYR A 300 -9.69 -4.66 -6.83
CA TYR A 300 -10.86 -4.14 -7.53
C TYR A 300 -12.08 -4.25 -6.63
N VAL A 301 -13.08 -3.42 -6.92
CA VAL A 301 -14.37 -3.47 -6.23
C VAL A 301 -15.31 -4.34 -7.06
N SER A 302 -15.80 -5.44 -6.50
CA SER A 302 -16.80 -6.25 -7.22
C SER A 302 -18.19 -5.62 -7.18
N GLU A 303 -19.12 -6.20 -7.92
CA GLU A 303 -20.51 -5.72 -8.07
C GLU A 303 -21.25 -5.57 -6.73
N ASP A 304 -20.85 -6.31 -5.71
CA ASP A 304 -21.36 -6.27 -4.33
C ASP A 304 -20.65 -5.22 -3.44
N TRP A 305 -19.83 -4.34 -4.03
CA TRP A 305 -19.02 -3.33 -3.34
C TRP A 305 -17.99 -3.90 -2.37
N THR A 306 -17.65 -5.19 -2.49
CA THR A 306 -16.58 -5.78 -1.70
C THR A 306 -15.23 -5.61 -2.40
N PRO A 307 -14.18 -5.16 -1.69
CA PRO A 307 -12.84 -5.11 -2.24
C PRO A 307 -12.30 -6.54 -2.37
N LYS A 308 -11.82 -6.89 -3.56
CA LYS A 308 -11.24 -8.20 -3.87
C LYS A 308 -9.81 -8.05 -4.36
N LYS A 309 -8.93 -8.94 -3.92
CA LYS A 309 -7.56 -9.06 -4.42
C LYS A 309 -7.61 -9.57 -5.85
N MET A 310 -6.86 -8.93 -6.73
CA MET A 310 -6.61 -9.40 -8.08
C MET A 310 -5.50 -10.45 -8.04
N ASP A 311 -5.86 -11.69 -8.31
CA ASP A 311 -4.93 -12.79 -8.41
C ASP A 311 -4.35 -12.86 -9.83
N VAL A 312 -3.14 -12.35 -9.99
CA VAL A 312 -2.49 -12.09 -11.29
C VAL A 312 -0.97 -12.18 -11.16
N SER A 313 -0.30 -12.72 -12.15
CA SER A 313 1.16 -12.67 -12.27
C SER A 313 1.56 -11.38 -13.00
N VAL A 314 2.52 -10.65 -12.44
CA VAL A 314 3.19 -9.52 -13.11
C VAL A 314 4.66 -9.62 -12.74
N VAL A 315 5.49 -10.04 -13.69
CA VAL A 315 6.94 -10.16 -13.49
C VAL A 315 7.58 -8.80 -13.70
N VAL A 316 8.13 -8.22 -12.63
CA VAL A 316 8.85 -6.94 -12.68
C VAL A 316 10.27 -7.18 -13.20
N PRO A 317 10.74 -6.44 -14.20
CA PRO A 317 12.07 -6.64 -14.76
C PRO A 317 13.16 -6.17 -13.78
N GLU A 318 14.31 -6.84 -13.78
CA GLU A 318 15.49 -6.44 -12.98
C GLU A 318 16.08 -5.10 -13.44
N THR A 319 15.95 -4.78 -14.73
CA THR A 319 16.39 -3.52 -15.33
C THR A 319 15.19 -2.84 -15.98
N LEU A 320 14.98 -1.57 -15.64
CA LEU A 320 13.84 -0.79 -16.10
C LEU A 320 14.31 0.52 -16.74
N ASP A 321 13.96 0.73 -18.02
CA ASP A 321 14.19 1.99 -18.71
C ASP A 321 12.89 2.81 -18.79
N LEU A 322 12.86 3.93 -18.07
CA LEU A 322 11.73 4.87 -18.05
C LEU A 322 11.94 6.09 -18.95
N THR A 323 13.07 6.15 -19.68
CA THR A 323 13.37 7.27 -20.59
C THR A 323 12.24 7.56 -21.58
N PRO A 324 11.54 6.55 -22.17
CA PRO A 324 10.42 6.81 -23.07
C PRO A 324 9.24 7.56 -22.43
N PHE A 325 9.10 7.50 -21.11
CA PHE A 325 8.02 8.13 -20.35
C PHE A 325 8.43 9.48 -19.73
N ARG A 326 9.61 10.00 -20.07
CA ARG A 326 10.07 11.32 -19.63
C ARG A 326 9.36 12.43 -20.38
N SER A 327 8.99 13.49 -19.68
CA SER A 327 8.47 14.70 -20.31
C SER A 327 9.59 15.45 -21.04
N THR A 328 9.24 16.00 -22.21
CA THR A 328 10.07 16.96 -22.95
C THR A 328 9.68 18.42 -22.71
N GLY A 329 8.72 18.66 -21.81
CA GLY A 329 8.07 19.96 -21.62
C GLY A 329 7.29 20.42 -22.84
N LYS A 330 6.80 21.68 -22.82
CA LYS A 330 5.97 22.26 -23.88
C LYS A 330 6.74 22.44 -25.19
N PRO A 331 6.35 21.77 -26.30
CA PRO A 331 6.87 22.04 -27.62
C PRO A 331 6.53 23.46 -28.12
N ALA A 332 7.35 23.99 -29.03
CA ALA A 332 7.16 25.35 -29.57
C ALA A 332 5.84 25.53 -30.35
N HIS A 333 5.33 24.47 -30.98
CA HIS A 333 4.13 24.51 -31.81
C HIS A 333 2.81 24.49 -31.00
N GLU A 334 2.86 24.13 -29.72
CA GLU A 334 1.65 24.03 -28.91
C GLU A 334 1.21 25.38 -28.35
N VAL A 335 -0.10 25.61 -28.38
CA VAL A 335 -0.72 26.83 -27.85
C VAL A 335 -1.33 26.52 -26.49
N LEU A 336 -0.97 27.32 -25.48
CA LEU A 336 -1.51 27.17 -24.13
C LEU A 336 -2.97 27.61 -24.08
N LEU A 337 -3.78 26.89 -23.29
CA LEU A 337 -5.10 27.35 -22.87
C LEU A 337 -4.95 28.69 -22.15
N PRO A 338 -5.85 29.67 -22.39
CA PRO A 338 -5.89 30.90 -21.62
C PRO A 338 -5.98 30.58 -20.12
N ASP A 339 -5.24 31.32 -19.32
CA ASP A 339 -5.44 31.31 -17.87
C ASP A 339 -6.86 31.79 -17.56
N ASP A 340 -7.50 31.21 -16.55
CA ASP A 340 -8.87 31.57 -16.12
C ASP A 340 -8.96 33.00 -15.51
N THR A 341 -7.92 33.83 -15.71
CA THR A 341 -7.77 35.19 -15.17
C THR A 341 -8.61 36.27 -15.86
N THR A 342 -9.39 35.95 -16.89
CA THR A 342 -10.32 36.92 -17.50
C THR A 342 -11.69 37.03 -16.81
N ILE A 343 -11.89 36.39 -15.64
CA ILE A 343 -13.05 36.65 -14.76
C ILE A 343 -12.58 37.12 -13.37
N SER A 344 -11.61 38.04 -13.33
CA SER A 344 -11.22 38.76 -12.11
C SER A 344 -11.29 40.29 -12.30
N THR A 345 -12.37 40.79 -12.89
CA THR A 345 -13.10 41.83 -12.16
C THR A 345 -14.05 41.08 -11.24
N PRO A 346 -14.12 41.38 -9.93
CA PRO A 346 -15.31 40.99 -9.19
C PRO A 346 -16.47 41.62 -9.95
N ALA A 347 -17.25 40.81 -10.66
CA ALA A 347 -18.52 41.27 -11.18
C ALA A 347 -19.28 41.70 -9.93
N GLN A 348 -19.33 43.00 -9.66
CA GLN A 348 -20.28 43.52 -8.68
C GLN A 348 -21.63 43.06 -9.22
N PRO A 349 -22.33 42.16 -8.50
CA PRO A 349 -23.65 41.78 -8.94
C PRO A 349 -24.48 43.06 -9.00
N ASP A 350 -25.10 43.32 -10.15
CA ASP A 350 -26.07 44.40 -10.24
C ASP A 350 -27.18 44.09 -9.23
N ALA A 351 -27.22 44.87 -8.15
CA ALA A 351 -28.13 44.65 -7.04
C ALA A 351 -29.60 44.70 -7.49
N ALA A 352 -29.91 45.43 -8.57
CA ALA A 352 -31.24 45.45 -9.14
C ALA A 352 -31.58 44.12 -9.82
N LEU A 353 -30.64 43.57 -10.59
CA LEU A 353 -30.81 42.33 -11.35
C LEU A 353 -30.86 41.09 -10.43
N VAL A 354 -30.07 41.09 -9.35
CA VAL A 354 -30.14 40.06 -8.30
C VAL A 354 -31.47 40.16 -7.53
N ALA A 355 -31.93 41.36 -7.20
CA ALA A 355 -33.23 41.52 -6.53
C ALA A 355 -34.40 41.08 -7.43
N GLU A 356 -34.32 41.35 -8.73
CA GLU A 356 -35.33 40.94 -9.70
C GLU A 356 -35.36 39.42 -9.88
N LEU A 357 -34.19 38.77 -9.99
CA LEU A 357 -34.09 37.29 -10.04
C LEU A 357 -34.59 36.63 -8.75
N VAL A 358 -34.27 37.18 -7.58
CA VAL A 358 -34.77 36.68 -6.29
C VAL A 358 -36.28 36.88 -6.15
N ALA A 359 -36.84 37.95 -6.74
CA ALA A 359 -38.28 38.17 -6.76
C ALA A 359 -39.04 37.23 -7.71
N MET A 360 -38.34 36.62 -8.67
CA MET A 360 -38.91 35.69 -9.65
C MET A 360 -38.95 34.22 -9.17
N GLY A 361 -38.32 33.90 -8.04
CA GLY A 361 -38.38 32.58 -7.40
C GLY A 361 -37.12 31.75 -7.59
#